data_AF-A0A1U7MSV6-F1
#
_entry.id   AF-A0A1U7MSV6-F1
#
_cell.length_a   1.000
_cell.length_b   1.000
_cell.length_c   1.000
_cell.angle_alpha   90.00
_cell.angle_beta   90.00
_cell.angle_gamma   90.00
#
_symmetry.space_group_name_H-M   'P 1'
#
loop_
_entity.id
_entity.type
_entity.pdbx_description
1 polymer ?
#
loop_
_entity_poly.entity_id
_entity_poly.type
_entity_poly.pdbx_seq_one_letter_code
_entity_poly.pdbx_strand_id
1 'polypeptide(L)'
;MHALLPGDSGEERFRALHDLLSRMAGRDLAVNEHLVEQELAAAHRNLGIAHLLKALGVLPGDPHDVVEGYTRQCAIEATTVEFARMAATLAHDGLVPGTDERVLSPLAARQVLSVMMTCGMYDDAGEWVTDVGLPGKSGIAGGIIAAVPGRCGIAAYSPRLDRHGSSVRGILALEQLSGELNLHLLRPGLAKI
;
A
#
# COMPACT_ATOMS: atom_id res chain seq x y z
N MET A 1 4.12 12.57 -2.06
CA MET A 1 2.89 12.04 -2.69
C MET A 1 1.64 12.52 -1.97
N HIS A 2 1.59 12.52 -0.63
CA HIS A 2 0.48 13.12 0.15
C HIS A 2 0.12 14.55 -0.32
N ALA A 3 1.13 15.39 -0.60
CA ALA A 3 0.94 16.76 -1.10
C ALA A 3 0.17 16.91 -2.44
N LEU A 4 -0.01 15.81 -3.19
CA LEU A 4 -0.73 15.79 -4.48
C LEU A 4 -2.16 15.27 -4.35
N LEU A 5 -2.58 14.89 -3.14
CA LEU A 5 -3.97 14.52 -2.89
C LEU A 5 -4.89 15.74 -3.04
N PRO A 6 -6.15 15.53 -3.44
CA PRO A 6 -7.12 16.62 -3.51
C PRO A 6 -7.37 17.21 -2.12
N GLY A 7 -7.50 18.54 -2.05
CA GLY A 7 -7.69 19.28 -0.80
C GLY A 7 -6.69 20.42 -0.64
N ASP A 8 -7.16 21.54 -0.11
CA ASP A 8 -6.37 22.75 0.07
C ASP A 8 -5.55 22.67 1.37
N SER A 9 -6.07 21.96 2.39
CA SER A 9 -5.40 21.72 3.67
C SER A 9 -4.86 20.30 3.84
N GLY A 10 -3.94 20.10 4.79
CA GLY A 10 -3.45 18.76 5.16
C GLY A 10 -4.57 17.83 5.64
N GLU A 11 -5.53 18.38 6.39
CA GLU A 11 -6.69 17.64 6.88
C GLU A 11 -7.61 17.17 5.74
N GLU A 12 -7.90 18.03 4.76
CA GLU A 12 -8.71 17.67 3.59
C GLU A 12 -8.02 16.60 2.74
N ARG A 13 -6.71 16.74 2.52
CA ARG A 13 -5.90 15.74 1.81
C ARG A 13 -5.90 14.40 2.53
N PHE A 14 -5.78 14.41 3.86
CA PHE A 14 -5.86 13.20 4.66
C PHE A 14 -7.25 12.55 4.55
N ARG A 15 -8.31 13.33 4.73
CA ARG A 15 -9.70 12.86 4.62
C ARG A 15 -9.99 12.22 3.27
N ALA A 16 -9.54 12.83 2.17
CA ALA A 16 -9.73 12.28 0.84
C ALA A 16 -9.06 10.91 0.65
N LEU A 17 -7.86 10.70 1.19
CA LEU A 17 -7.24 9.36 1.19
C LEU A 17 -7.96 8.40 2.12
N HIS A 18 -8.26 8.84 3.34
CA HIS A 18 -8.90 8.01 4.36
C HIS A 18 -10.24 7.49 3.86
N ASP A 19 -11.07 8.33 3.25
CA ASP A 19 -12.33 7.95 2.60
C ASP A 19 -12.12 6.91 1.48
N LEU A 20 -11.09 7.09 0.64
CA LEU A 20 -10.75 6.13 -0.40
C LEU A 20 -10.39 4.76 0.19
N LEU A 21 -9.51 4.72 1.19
CA LEU A 21 -9.07 3.48 1.83
C LEU A 21 -10.23 2.80 2.59
N SER A 22 -11.07 3.57 3.28
CA SER A 22 -12.26 3.08 3.98
C SER A 22 -13.26 2.45 3.00
N ARG A 23 -13.50 3.06 1.84
CA ARG A 23 -14.34 2.46 0.77
C ARG A 23 -13.73 1.16 0.25
N MET A 24 -12.41 1.13 -0.01
CA MET A 24 -11.71 -0.09 -0.42
C MET A 24 -11.78 -1.21 0.63
N ALA A 25 -11.73 -0.86 1.92
CA ALA A 25 -11.88 -1.79 3.03
C ALA A 25 -13.33 -2.30 3.18
N GLY A 26 -14.31 -1.48 2.81
CA GLY A 26 -15.74 -1.72 3.05
C GLY A 26 -16.20 -1.33 4.46
N ARG A 27 -15.41 -0.53 5.18
CA ARG A 27 -15.77 0.06 6.48
C ARG A 27 -14.96 1.31 6.74
N ASP A 28 -15.42 2.14 7.67
CA ASP A 28 -14.63 3.25 8.19
C ASP A 28 -13.42 2.73 8.98
N LEU A 29 -12.21 3.20 8.64
CA LEU A 29 -10.95 2.77 9.24
C LEU A 29 -10.57 3.68 10.41
N ALA A 30 -10.05 3.09 11.49
CA ALA A 30 -9.56 3.87 12.62
C ALA A 30 -8.16 4.44 12.33
N VAL A 31 -7.83 5.54 13.01
CA VAL A 31 -6.49 6.14 13.00
C VAL A 31 -5.92 6.05 14.41
N ASN A 32 -4.71 5.52 14.53
CA ASN A 32 -4.02 5.45 15.81
C ASN A 32 -3.36 6.80 16.13
N GLU A 33 -4.11 7.72 16.73
CA GLU A 33 -3.63 9.07 17.07
C GLU A 33 -2.42 9.05 18.02
N HIS A 34 -2.32 8.05 18.90
CA HIS A 34 -1.15 7.89 19.77
C HIS A 34 0.12 7.62 18.96
N LEU A 35 0.04 6.74 17.96
CA LEU A 35 1.16 6.47 17.06
C LEU A 35 1.51 7.71 16.23
N VAL A 36 0.52 8.51 15.80
CA VAL A 36 0.76 9.78 15.08
C VAL A 36 1.60 10.72 15.93
N GLU A 37 1.20 10.96 17.18
CA GLU A 37 1.95 11.82 18.12
C GLU A 37 3.39 11.33 18.32
N GLN A 38 3.57 10.02 18.50
CA GLN A 38 4.89 9.41 18.69
C GLN A 38 5.79 9.55 17.46
N GLU A 39 5.27 9.25 16.26
CA GLU A 39 6.03 9.32 15.02
C GLU A 39 6.38 10.76 14.66
N LEU A 40 5.48 11.72 14.90
CA LEU A 40 5.74 13.15 14.65
C LEU A 40 6.84 13.71 15.56
N ALA A 41 6.89 13.28 16.82
CA ALA A 41 7.96 13.67 17.74
C ALA A 41 9.35 13.23 17.26
N ALA A 42 9.44 12.19 16.43
CA ALA A 42 10.69 11.64 15.89
C ALA A 42 10.83 11.78 14.36
N ALA A 43 9.99 12.59 13.70
CA ALA A 43 9.87 12.66 12.23
C ALA A 43 11.04 13.32 11.48
N HIS A 44 12.20 13.51 12.12
CA HIS A 44 13.36 14.24 11.57
C HIS A 44 13.76 13.76 10.18
N ARG A 45 13.78 12.44 9.94
CA ARG A 45 14.13 11.87 8.63
C ARG A 45 13.13 12.27 7.56
N ASN A 46 11.84 12.16 7.85
CA ASN A 46 10.77 12.48 6.90
C ASN A 46 10.72 13.99 6.61
N LEU A 47 10.92 14.83 7.64
CA LEU A 47 11.06 16.28 7.48
C LEU A 47 12.29 16.65 6.63
N GLY A 48 13.43 16.00 6.85
CA GLY A 48 14.62 16.21 6.02
C GLY A 48 14.36 15.92 4.54
N ILE A 49 13.68 14.80 4.23
CA ILE A 49 13.26 14.47 2.86
C ILE A 49 12.29 15.53 2.32
N ALA A 50 11.29 15.93 3.12
CA ALA A 50 10.29 16.92 2.70
C ALA A 50 10.92 18.29 2.37
N HIS A 51 11.85 18.77 3.20
CA HIS A 51 12.59 20.00 2.92
C HIS A 51 13.48 19.89 1.69
N LEU A 52 14.15 18.75 1.47
CA LEU A 52 14.91 18.51 0.25
C LEU A 52 14.00 18.59 -0.99
N LEU A 53 12.84 17.92 -0.96
CA LEU A 53 11.88 17.96 -2.06
C LEU A 53 11.30 19.37 -2.28
N LYS A 54 11.13 20.16 -1.21
CA LYS A 54 10.71 21.56 -1.28
C LYS A 54 11.78 22.43 -1.94
N ALA A 55 13.04 22.26 -1.55
CA ALA A 55 14.17 22.98 -2.15
C ALA A 55 14.34 22.68 -3.64
N LEU A 56 14.01 21.45 -4.06
CA LEU A 56 14.00 21.03 -5.46
C LEU A 56 12.75 21.48 -6.25
N GLY A 57 11.79 22.16 -5.61
CA GLY A 57 10.54 22.62 -6.24
C GLY A 57 9.55 21.50 -6.56
N VAL A 58 9.74 20.30 -6.01
CA VAL A 58 8.91 19.11 -6.28
C VAL A 58 7.76 18.99 -5.28
N LEU A 59 7.93 19.51 -4.06
CA LEU A 59 6.93 19.44 -3.00
C LEU A 59 6.05 20.71 -2.97
N PRO A 60 4.77 20.64 -3.38
CA PRO A 60 3.82 21.71 -3.12
C PRO A 60 3.45 21.73 -1.62
N GLY A 61 3.07 22.90 -1.11
CA GLY A 61 2.69 23.07 0.29
C GLY A 61 3.87 23.15 1.27
N ASP A 62 3.54 23.21 2.57
CA ASP A 62 4.53 23.24 3.65
C ASP A 62 5.05 21.81 3.97
N PRO A 63 6.37 21.62 4.15
CA PRO A 63 6.94 20.32 4.52
C PRO A 63 6.35 19.68 5.78
N HIS A 64 6.04 20.46 6.82
CA HIS A 64 5.49 19.94 8.07
C HIS A 64 4.07 19.43 7.87
N ASP A 65 3.21 20.22 7.23
CA ASP A 65 1.83 19.81 6.92
C ASP A 65 1.79 18.50 6.11
N VAL A 66 2.71 18.35 5.14
CA VAL A 66 2.78 17.15 4.32
C VAL A 66 3.26 15.93 5.12
N VAL A 67 4.23 16.11 6.01
CA VAL A 67 4.74 15.04 6.87
C VAL A 67 3.69 14.64 7.91
N GLU A 68 2.96 15.59 8.47
CA GLU A 68 1.83 15.31 9.36
C GLU A 68 0.78 14.46 8.66
N GLY A 69 0.34 14.93 7.49
CA GLY A 69 -0.63 14.21 6.68
C GLY A 69 -0.16 12.80 6.36
N TYR A 70 1.07 12.62 5.87
CA TYR A 70 1.67 11.31 5.60
C TYR A 70 1.73 10.41 6.84
N THR A 71 2.11 10.96 8.00
CA THR A 71 2.20 10.20 9.25
C THR A 71 0.84 9.66 9.68
N ARG A 72 -0.22 10.48 9.56
CA ARG A 72 -1.60 10.04 9.77
C ARG A 72 -2.00 8.90 8.83
N GLN A 73 -1.56 8.90 7.55
CA GLN A 73 -1.83 7.79 6.62
C GLN A 73 -1.21 6.48 7.10
N CYS A 74 0.02 6.54 7.60
CA CYS A 74 0.74 5.37 8.12
C CYS A 74 0.15 4.83 9.43
N ALA A 75 -0.63 5.64 10.14
CA ALA A 75 -1.31 5.26 11.38
C ALA A 75 -2.74 4.74 11.18
N ILE A 76 -3.20 4.57 9.93
CA ILE A 76 -4.50 3.95 9.65
C ILE A 76 -4.45 2.45 10.00
N GLU A 77 -5.40 2.00 10.81
CA GLU A 77 -5.46 0.64 11.32
C GLU A 77 -6.37 -0.24 10.46
N ALA A 78 -5.80 -1.34 9.96
CA ALA A 78 -6.53 -2.32 9.17
C ALA A 78 -6.10 -3.76 9.51
N THR A 79 -7.05 -4.69 9.40
CA THR A 79 -6.84 -6.13 9.54
C THR A 79 -6.35 -6.74 8.22
N THR A 80 -5.85 -7.98 8.26
CA THR A 80 -5.51 -8.73 7.04
C THR A 80 -6.69 -8.89 6.09
N VAL A 81 -7.91 -9.00 6.61
CA VAL A 81 -9.13 -9.08 5.77
C VAL A 81 -9.33 -7.78 4.99
N GLU A 82 -9.20 -6.63 5.65
CA GLU A 82 -9.35 -5.32 5.01
C GLU A 82 -8.22 -5.06 4.00
N PHE A 83 -6.98 -5.40 4.35
CA PHE A 83 -5.86 -5.30 3.42
C PHE A 83 -6.04 -6.21 2.20
N ALA A 84 -6.56 -7.43 2.37
CA ALA A 84 -6.86 -8.33 1.26
C ALA A 84 -7.97 -7.75 0.36
N ARG A 85 -9.00 -7.11 0.95
CA ARG A 85 -10.05 -6.40 0.20
C ARG A 85 -9.49 -5.21 -0.58
N MET A 86 -8.63 -4.39 0.03
CA MET A 86 -7.97 -3.28 -0.66
C MET A 86 -7.11 -3.77 -1.84
N ALA A 87 -6.32 -4.82 -1.63
CA ALA A 87 -5.52 -5.43 -2.70
C ALA A 87 -6.42 -6.03 -3.80
N ALA A 88 -7.55 -6.62 -3.44
CA ALA A 88 -8.53 -7.14 -4.39
C ALA A 88 -9.17 -6.03 -5.22
N THR A 89 -9.43 -4.86 -4.63
CA THR A 89 -9.89 -3.68 -5.37
C THR A 89 -8.89 -3.28 -6.44
N LEU A 90 -7.59 -3.26 -6.13
CA LEU A 90 -6.54 -2.99 -7.12
C LEU A 90 -6.48 -4.08 -8.20
N ALA A 91 -6.55 -5.35 -7.79
CA ALA A 91 -6.55 -6.50 -8.69
C ALA A 91 -7.75 -6.51 -9.66
N HIS A 92 -8.85 -5.84 -9.30
CA HIS A 92 -10.07 -5.77 -10.09
C HIS A 92 -10.30 -4.37 -10.71
N ASP A 93 -9.22 -3.76 -11.20
CA ASP A 93 -9.24 -2.48 -11.91
C ASP A 93 -9.87 -1.31 -11.13
N GLY A 94 -9.84 -1.37 -9.80
CA GLY A 94 -10.40 -0.36 -8.92
C GLY A 94 -11.87 -0.59 -8.53
N LEU A 95 -12.47 -1.73 -8.84
CA LEU A 95 -13.83 -2.09 -8.41
C LEU A 95 -13.80 -2.72 -7.00
N VAL A 96 -14.61 -2.21 -6.07
CA VAL A 96 -14.66 -2.69 -4.69
C VAL A 96 -15.34 -4.07 -4.64
N PRO A 97 -14.70 -5.10 -4.06
CA PRO A 97 -15.23 -6.47 -4.05
C PRO A 97 -16.63 -6.57 -3.42
N GLY A 98 -17.55 -7.17 -4.18
CA GLY A 98 -18.94 -7.38 -3.76
C GLY A 98 -19.86 -6.19 -3.99
N THR A 99 -19.43 -5.19 -4.77
CA THR A 99 -20.21 -3.99 -5.09
C THR A 99 -20.01 -3.60 -6.57
N ASP A 100 -20.85 -2.69 -7.07
CA ASP A 100 -20.66 -2.05 -8.39
C ASP A 100 -19.85 -0.73 -8.30
N GLU A 101 -19.25 -0.45 -7.14
CA GLU A 101 -18.54 0.79 -6.88
C GLU A 101 -17.10 0.74 -7.40
N ARG A 102 -16.77 1.65 -8.33
CA ARG A 102 -15.40 1.86 -8.80
C ARG A 102 -14.76 3.06 -8.13
N VAL A 103 -13.75 2.82 -7.31
CA VAL A 103 -13.03 3.84 -6.54
C VAL A 103 -11.77 4.35 -7.22
N LEU A 104 -11.21 3.56 -8.15
CA LEU A 104 -10.04 3.90 -8.95
C LEU A 104 -10.32 3.60 -10.43
N SER A 105 -9.75 4.40 -11.34
CA SER A 105 -9.82 4.07 -12.75
C SER A 105 -8.97 2.82 -13.06
N PRO A 106 -9.30 2.03 -14.10
CA PRO A 106 -8.48 0.89 -14.50
C PRO A 106 -7.02 1.28 -14.80
N LEU A 107 -6.82 2.47 -15.37
CA LEU A 107 -5.47 2.99 -15.63
C LEU A 107 -4.71 3.25 -14.32
N ALA A 108 -5.35 3.89 -13.34
CA ALA A 108 -4.72 4.17 -12.05
C ALA A 108 -4.40 2.88 -11.30
N ALA A 109 -5.34 1.93 -11.25
CA ALA A 109 -5.12 0.61 -10.63
C ALA A 109 -3.92 -0.10 -11.26
N ARG A 110 -3.86 -0.15 -12.60
CA ARG A 110 -2.72 -0.73 -13.32
C ARG A 110 -1.39 -0.03 -13.02
N GLN A 111 -1.36 1.29 -12.94
CA GLN A 111 -0.15 2.04 -12.59
C GLN A 111 0.34 1.73 -11.17
N VAL A 112 -0.60 1.65 -10.21
CA VAL A 112 -0.30 1.25 -8.83
C VAL A 112 0.30 -0.16 -8.79
N LEU A 113 -0.34 -1.12 -9.47
CA LEU A 113 0.16 -2.50 -9.55
C LEU A 113 1.55 -2.59 -10.18
N SER A 114 1.82 -1.82 -11.24
CA SER A 114 3.15 -1.78 -11.86
C SER A 114 4.22 -1.29 -10.87
N VAL A 115 3.95 -0.23 -10.11
CA VAL A 115 4.89 0.28 -9.12
C VAL A 115 5.05 -0.69 -7.93
N MET A 116 3.97 -1.32 -7.49
CA MET A 116 4.02 -2.37 -6.46
C MET A 116 4.89 -3.55 -6.90
N MET A 117 4.81 -3.95 -8.16
CA MET A 117 5.63 -5.04 -8.71
C MET A 117 7.12 -4.73 -8.67
N THR A 118 7.51 -3.49 -8.99
CA THR A 118 8.94 -3.14 -9.14
C THR A 118 9.57 -2.54 -7.88
N CYS A 119 8.78 -1.96 -6.97
CA CYS A 119 9.28 -1.17 -5.85
C CYS A 119 8.65 -1.57 -4.51
N GLY A 120 7.69 -2.48 -4.48
CA GLY A 120 6.85 -2.73 -3.31
C GLY A 120 7.56 -3.44 -2.15
N MET A 121 8.63 -4.17 -2.47
CA MET A 121 9.35 -5.06 -1.55
C MET A 121 10.73 -4.53 -1.17
N TYR A 122 10.93 -3.20 -1.23
CA TYR A 122 12.18 -2.55 -0.86
C TYR A 122 13.37 -3.12 -1.66
N ASP A 123 14.43 -3.55 -0.97
CA ASP A 123 15.64 -4.11 -1.57
C ASP A 123 15.41 -5.53 -2.15
N ASP A 124 14.31 -6.19 -1.76
CA ASP A 124 13.98 -7.57 -2.17
C ASP A 124 13.14 -7.63 -3.46
N ALA A 125 12.87 -6.50 -4.11
CA ALA A 125 11.97 -6.46 -5.27
C ALA A 125 12.42 -7.36 -6.44
N GLY A 126 13.72 -7.54 -6.63
CA GLY A 126 14.26 -8.43 -7.68
C GLY A 126 13.99 -9.92 -7.42
N GLU A 127 14.27 -10.39 -6.21
CA GLU A 127 13.99 -11.77 -5.78
C GLU A 127 12.48 -12.01 -5.77
N TRP A 128 11.71 -11.06 -5.23
CA TRP A 128 10.25 -11.10 -5.18
C TRP A 128 9.58 -11.35 -6.54
N VAL A 129 10.05 -10.65 -7.59
CA VAL A 129 9.53 -10.82 -8.95
C VAL A 129 9.77 -12.23 -9.48
N THR A 130 10.85 -12.89 -9.05
CA THR A 130 11.23 -14.24 -9.48
C THR A 130 10.50 -15.32 -8.70
N ASP A 131 10.43 -15.16 -7.38
CA ASP A 131 9.96 -16.21 -6.48
C ASP A 131 8.43 -16.15 -6.30
N VAL A 132 7.85 -14.95 -6.19
CA VAL A 132 6.41 -14.74 -6.00
C VAL A 132 5.73 -14.28 -7.29
N GLY A 133 6.30 -13.27 -7.97
CA GLY A 133 5.82 -12.78 -9.26
C GLY A 133 4.47 -12.06 -9.24
N LEU A 134 4.12 -11.43 -8.12
CA LEU A 134 2.86 -10.69 -7.93
C LEU A 134 3.13 -9.25 -7.49
N PRO A 135 2.33 -8.25 -7.91
CA PRO A 135 2.38 -6.90 -7.34
C PRO A 135 2.20 -6.96 -5.82
N GLY A 136 3.24 -6.57 -5.07
CA GLY A 136 3.27 -6.68 -3.61
C GLY A 136 3.57 -5.37 -2.90
N LYS A 137 3.30 -5.31 -1.60
CA LYS A 137 3.83 -4.26 -0.71
C LYS A 137 4.02 -4.82 0.70
N SER A 138 5.20 -4.62 1.28
CA SER A 138 5.45 -4.90 2.69
C SER A 138 5.33 -3.65 3.57
N GLY A 139 4.93 -3.81 4.84
CA GLY A 139 4.90 -2.77 5.84
C GLY A 139 5.69 -3.17 7.08
N ILE A 140 6.39 -2.21 7.69
CA ILE A 140 7.24 -2.42 8.86
C ILE A 140 6.49 -2.88 10.11
N ALA A 141 5.15 -2.76 10.14
CA ALA A 141 4.33 -3.37 11.18
C ALA A 141 4.27 -4.91 11.08
N GLY A 142 4.79 -5.50 10.00
CA GLY A 142 4.76 -6.94 9.71
C GLY A 142 3.63 -7.36 8.78
N GLY A 143 2.89 -6.40 8.20
CA GLY A 143 1.89 -6.65 7.17
C GLY A 143 2.54 -6.82 5.79
N ILE A 144 1.96 -7.68 4.96
CA ILE A 144 2.31 -7.80 3.54
C ILE A 144 1.03 -8.02 2.73
N ILE A 145 0.94 -7.35 1.59
CA ILE A 145 -0.16 -7.54 0.64
C ILE A 145 0.39 -7.95 -0.73
N ALA A 146 -0.40 -8.71 -1.47
CA ALA A 146 -0.19 -8.98 -2.88
C ALA A 146 -1.53 -8.90 -3.62
N ALA A 147 -1.50 -8.39 -4.84
CA ALA A 147 -2.65 -8.36 -5.73
C ALA A 147 -2.44 -9.35 -6.87
N VAL A 148 -3.45 -10.17 -7.15
CA VAL A 148 -3.49 -11.12 -8.28
C VAL A 148 -4.46 -10.57 -9.31
N PRO A 149 -3.98 -9.85 -10.36
CA PRO A 149 -4.83 -9.19 -11.34
C PRO A 149 -5.91 -10.11 -11.90
N GLY A 150 -7.15 -9.62 -11.92
CA GLY A 150 -8.32 -10.35 -12.40
C GLY A 150 -8.84 -11.46 -11.46
N ARG A 151 -8.22 -11.70 -10.29
CA ARG A 151 -8.58 -12.82 -9.41
C ARG A 151 -8.87 -12.42 -7.97
N CYS A 152 -7.87 -11.97 -7.23
CA CYS A 152 -8.02 -11.71 -5.79
C CYS A 152 -6.93 -10.79 -5.23
N GLY A 153 -7.13 -10.35 -3.99
CA GLY A 153 -6.09 -9.77 -3.15
C GLY A 153 -5.73 -10.74 -2.03
N ILE A 154 -4.46 -10.73 -1.64
CA ILE A 154 -3.91 -11.55 -0.56
C ILE A 154 -3.27 -10.61 0.45
N ALA A 155 -3.44 -10.91 1.74
CA ALA A 155 -2.72 -10.23 2.79
C ALA A 155 -2.31 -11.22 3.88
N ALA A 156 -1.13 -10.99 4.45
CA ALA A 156 -0.63 -11.74 5.60
C ALA A 156 -0.06 -10.76 6.63
N TYR A 157 -0.05 -11.20 7.89
CA TYR A 157 0.52 -10.43 8.99
C TYR A 157 1.37 -11.32 9.88
N SER A 158 2.63 -10.93 10.08
CA SER A 158 3.52 -11.50 11.07
C SER A 158 4.56 -10.46 11.46
N PRO A 159 4.65 -10.05 12.74
CA PRO A 159 5.40 -8.87 13.16
C PRO A 159 6.93 -8.97 13.02
N ARG A 160 7.49 -10.19 13.00
CA ARG A 160 8.95 -10.35 12.87
C ARG A 160 9.41 -10.06 11.45
N LEU A 161 10.33 -9.11 11.33
CA LEU A 161 10.91 -8.67 10.06
C LEU A 161 12.29 -9.29 9.81
N ASP A 162 12.68 -9.37 8.54
CA ASP A 162 14.06 -9.60 8.13
C ASP A 162 14.89 -8.30 8.20
N ARG A 163 16.12 -8.36 7.69
CA ARG A 163 17.06 -7.22 7.65
C ARG A 163 16.63 -6.10 6.68
N HIS A 164 15.73 -6.38 5.74
CA HIS A 164 15.23 -5.43 4.74
C HIS A 164 13.92 -4.76 5.19
N GLY A 165 13.37 -5.19 6.33
CA GLY A 165 12.15 -4.63 6.92
C GLY A 165 10.88 -5.31 6.44
N SER A 166 10.98 -6.48 5.80
CA SER A 166 9.85 -7.25 5.31
C SER A 166 9.47 -8.38 6.26
N SER A 167 8.19 -8.75 6.30
CA SER A 167 7.70 -9.84 7.17
C SER A 167 8.22 -11.20 6.70
N VAL A 168 9.06 -11.86 7.50
CA VAL A 168 9.68 -13.16 7.15
C VAL A 168 8.61 -14.22 6.83
N ARG A 169 7.64 -14.39 7.73
CA ARG A 169 6.57 -15.39 7.53
C ARG A 169 5.55 -14.96 6.48
N GLY A 170 5.37 -13.65 6.30
CA GLY A 170 4.48 -13.11 5.27
C GLY A 170 5.00 -13.42 3.86
N ILE A 171 6.30 -13.24 3.64
CA ILE A 171 6.97 -13.60 2.39
C ILE A 171 6.83 -15.10 2.11
N LEU A 172 7.24 -15.95 3.06
CA LEU A 172 7.16 -17.41 2.90
C LEU A 172 5.74 -17.89 2.60
N ALA A 173 4.73 -17.30 3.23
CA ALA A 173 3.34 -17.65 2.95
C ALA A 173 2.92 -17.28 1.51
N LEU A 174 3.35 -16.11 1.00
CA LEU A 174 3.04 -15.66 -0.35
C LEU A 174 3.81 -16.43 -1.43
N GLU A 175 5.06 -16.80 -1.16
CA GLU A 175 5.84 -17.72 -2.01
C GLU A 175 5.14 -19.07 -2.14
N GLN A 176 4.77 -19.68 -1.00
CA GLN A 176 4.08 -20.97 -0.98
C GLN A 176 2.74 -20.90 -1.72
N LEU A 177 1.91 -19.89 -1.43
CA LEU A 177 0.63 -19.69 -2.10
C LEU A 177 0.79 -19.47 -3.61
N SER A 178 1.76 -18.65 -4.04
CA SER A 178 2.02 -18.40 -5.45
C SER A 178 2.43 -19.69 -6.19
N GLY A 179 3.30 -20.48 -5.57
CA GLY A 179 3.74 -21.77 -6.09
C GLY A 179 2.62 -22.81 -6.20
N GLU A 180 1.86 -23.01 -5.11
CA GLU A 180 0.79 -24.02 -5.04
C GLU A 180 -0.38 -23.68 -5.97
N LEU A 181 -0.76 -22.40 -6.06
CA LEU A 181 -1.92 -21.94 -6.83
C LEU A 181 -1.56 -21.40 -8.23
N ASN A 182 -0.29 -21.50 -8.62
CA ASN A 182 0.23 -21.01 -9.90
C ASN A 182 -0.13 -19.53 -10.17
N LEU A 183 0.10 -18.64 -9.20
CA LEU A 183 -0.35 -17.24 -9.26
C LEU A 183 0.63 -16.28 -9.93
N HIS A 184 1.83 -16.74 -10.24
CA HIS A 184 2.90 -15.92 -10.79
C HIS A 184 2.54 -15.29 -12.15
N LEU A 185 2.60 -13.95 -12.30
CA LEU A 185 2.16 -13.22 -13.50
C LEU A 185 2.81 -13.67 -14.81
N LEU A 186 4.07 -14.10 -14.78
CA LEU A 186 4.79 -14.62 -15.94
C LEU A 186 4.49 -16.09 -16.28
N ARG A 187 3.60 -16.77 -15.54
CA ARG A 187 3.13 -18.11 -15.92
C ARG A 187 1.97 -18.01 -16.92
N PRO A 188 1.97 -18.85 -17.97
CA PRO A 188 0.82 -18.95 -18.88
C PRO A 188 -0.41 -19.41 -18.10
N GLY A 189 -1.51 -18.63 -18.10
CA GLY A 189 -2.81 -19.08 -17.60
C GLY A 189 -3.52 -18.18 -16.56
N LEU A 190 -2.88 -17.12 -16.05
CA LEU A 190 -3.58 -16.16 -15.17
C LEU A 190 -4.59 -15.27 -15.90
N ALA A 191 -4.42 -15.09 -17.21
CA ALA A 191 -5.32 -14.34 -18.06
C ALA A 191 -6.40 -15.25 -18.68
N LYS A 192 -7.26 -15.87 -17.87
CA LYS A 192 -8.52 -16.48 -18.35
C LYS A 192 -9.58 -16.48 -17.25
N ILE A 193 -10.40 -15.42 -17.20
CA ILE A 193 -11.88 -15.46 -17.08
C ILE A 193 -12.41 -14.26 -17.87
#